data_AF-A0A7C6DV21-F1
#
_entry.id   AF-A0A7C6DV21-F1
#
_cell.length_a   1.000
_cell.length_b   1.000
_cell.length_c   1.000
_cell.angle_alpha   90.00
_cell.angle_beta   90.00
_cell.angle_gamma   90.00
#
_symmetry.space_group_name_H-M   'P 1'
#
loop_
_entity.id
_entity.type
_entity.pdbx_description
1 polymer ?
#
loop_
_entity_poly.entity_id
_entity_poly.type
_entity_poly.pdbx_seq_one_letter_code
_entity_poly.pdbx_strand_id
1 'polypeptide(L)'
;MIFEDFNDFLKDTEVEAERYKRYRTPLTVVVFSIKFNSKDWEINYLHKIMFDLRVKLEQKIRKTDSISRYRNSLFVSLKNLAVDKSVGFINRFFESIDKDIKESYKKFINEREMVLVDVIINVYLISLSENVEEKNVIFISDFNVNSFLELINSIDDEKVFEKWDLRIPIVERI
;
A
#
# COMPACT_ATOMS: atom_id res chain seq x y z
N MET A 1 10.88 4.95 17.08
CA MET A 1 11.24 5.32 15.69
C MET A 1 10.30 4.65 14.66
N ILE A 2 8.97 4.64 14.88
CA ILE A 2 7.96 4.19 13.88
C ILE A 2 6.96 5.32 13.59
N PHE A 3 6.69 6.18 14.57
CA PHE A 3 5.81 7.35 14.42
C PHE A 3 6.43 8.51 13.61
N GLU A 4 7.75 8.66 13.62
CA GLU A 4 8.42 9.77 12.90
C GLU A 4 8.29 9.61 11.38
N ASP A 5 8.47 8.39 10.85
CA ASP A 5 8.38 8.07 9.42
C ASP A 5 6.98 8.37 8.83
N PHE A 6 5.91 8.19 9.63
CA PHE A 6 4.55 8.50 9.16
C PHE A 6 4.20 9.97 9.29
N ASN A 7 4.66 10.66 10.34
CA ASN A 7 4.46 12.11 10.46
C ASN A 7 5.16 12.87 9.32
N ASP A 8 6.33 12.41 8.89
CA ASP A 8 7.04 13.04 7.77
C ASP A 8 6.33 12.74 6.43
N PHE A 9 5.77 11.54 6.26
CA PHE A 9 4.87 11.25 5.14
C PHE A 9 3.65 12.17 5.10
N LEU A 10 3.02 12.44 6.26
CA LEU A 10 1.85 13.32 6.34
C LEU A 10 2.20 14.76 5.95
N LYS A 11 3.33 15.29 6.45
CA LYS A 11 3.82 16.63 6.07
C LYS A 11 4.14 16.72 4.59
N ASP A 12 4.81 15.71 4.04
CA ASP A 12 5.14 15.64 2.62
C ASP A 12 3.86 15.61 1.76
N THR A 13 2.85 14.85 2.18
CA THR A 13 1.55 14.77 1.51
C THR A 13 0.79 16.10 1.57
N GLU A 14 0.85 16.81 2.70
CA GLU A 14 0.27 18.15 2.87
C GLU A 14 0.92 19.18 1.92
N VAL A 15 2.25 19.14 1.78
CA VAL A 15 2.98 19.99 0.81
C VAL A 15 2.51 19.71 -0.62
N GLU A 16 2.35 18.45 -1.00
CA GLU A 16 1.86 18.09 -2.33
C GLU A 16 0.39 18.48 -2.55
N ALA A 17 -0.44 18.45 -1.50
CA ALA A 17 -1.81 18.94 -1.58
C ALA A 17 -1.88 20.45 -1.83
N GLU A 18 -1.03 21.22 -1.17
CA GLU A 18 -0.88 22.66 -1.44
C GLU A 18 -0.38 22.93 -2.86
N ARG A 19 0.52 22.08 -3.38
CA ARG A 19 0.94 22.15 -4.79
C ARG A 19 -0.21 21.82 -5.75
N TYR A 20 -1.07 20.86 -5.43
CA TYR A 20 -2.27 20.56 -6.22
C TYR A 20 -3.23 21.76 -6.26
N LYS A 21 -3.49 22.42 -5.13
CA LYS A 21 -4.34 23.63 -5.10
C LYS A 21 -3.83 24.73 -6.03
N ARG A 22 -2.51 24.93 -6.10
CA ARG A 22 -1.87 25.99 -6.90
C ARG A 22 -1.69 25.62 -8.37
N TYR A 23 -1.31 24.39 -8.65
CA TYR A 23 -0.81 23.98 -9.97
C TYR A 23 -1.59 22.83 -10.61
N ARG A 24 -2.61 22.31 -9.92
CA ARG A 24 -3.38 21.13 -10.31
C ARG A 24 -2.51 19.90 -10.57
N THR A 25 -1.37 19.84 -9.89
CA THR A 25 -0.44 18.71 -9.97
C THR A 25 -1.02 17.48 -9.28
N PRO A 26 -1.32 16.38 -10.00
CA PRO A 26 -2.10 15.29 -9.45
C PRO A 26 -1.35 14.57 -8.33
N LEU A 27 -2.10 14.14 -7.32
CA LEU A 27 -1.61 13.35 -6.20
C LEU A 27 -2.56 12.17 -5.98
N THR A 28 -1.99 10.97 -5.89
CA THR A 28 -2.72 9.77 -5.48
C THR A 28 -1.98 9.12 -4.32
N VAL A 29 -2.66 8.91 -3.20
CA VAL A 29 -2.16 8.07 -2.12
C VAL A 29 -2.79 6.69 -2.25
N VAL A 30 -1.94 5.68 -2.42
CA VAL A 30 -2.32 4.26 -2.42
C VAL A 30 -2.12 3.71 -1.03
N VAL A 31 -3.15 3.10 -0.47
CA VAL A 31 -3.10 2.46 0.85
C VAL A 31 -3.23 0.96 0.67
N PHE A 32 -2.18 0.22 1.02
CA PHE A 32 -2.17 -1.24 1.05
C PHE A 32 -2.42 -1.69 2.49
N SER A 33 -3.66 -2.05 2.82
CA SER A 33 -4.04 -2.55 4.13
C SER A 33 -3.93 -4.08 4.17
N ILE A 34 -3.11 -4.58 5.09
CA ILE A 34 -2.81 -6.00 5.20
C ILE A 34 -3.69 -6.62 6.29
N LYS A 35 -4.46 -7.63 5.91
CA LYS A 35 -5.26 -8.46 6.83
C LYS A 35 -4.78 -9.91 6.76
N PHE A 36 -4.88 -10.59 7.88
CA PHE A 36 -4.56 -12.01 7.99
C PHE A 36 -5.82 -12.80 8.29
N ASN A 37 -5.90 -14.01 7.74
CA ASN A 37 -6.99 -14.94 8.04
C ASN A 37 -6.88 -15.55 9.45
N SER A 38 -5.69 -15.51 10.05
CA SER A 38 -5.41 -15.98 11.40
C SER A 38 -4.70 -14.89 12.20
N LYS A 39 -5.14 -14.68 13.45
CA LYS A 39 -4.50 -13.76 14.38
C LYS A 39 -3.09 -14.21 14.77
N ASP A 40 -2.85 -15.52 14.81
CA ASP A 40 -1.51 -16.06 15.07
C ASP A 40 -0.56 -15.70 13.93
N TRP A 41 -1.03 -15.75 12.67
CA TRP A 41 -0.22 -15.32 11.53
C TRP A 41 0.05 -13.83 11.54
N GLU A 42 -0.93 -13.01 11.94
CA GLU A 42 -0.72 -11.57 12.09
C GLU A 42 0.40 -11.29 13.09
N ILE A 43 0.35 -11.92 14.28
CA ILE A 43 1.35 -11.74 15.33
C ILE A 43 2.74 -12.17 14.85
N ASN A 44 2.83 -13.31 14.16
CA ASN A 44 4.12 -13.91 13.79
C ASN A 44 4.73 -13.34 12.51
N TYR A 45 3.92 -12.88 11.55
CA TYR A 45 4.38 -12.58 10.19
C TYR A 45 4.07 -11.18 9.67
N LEU A 46 3.24 -10.36 10.35
CA LEU A 46 2.92 -9.00 9.90
C LEU A 46 4.18 -8.18 9.61
N HIS A 47 5.15 -8.17 10.52
CA HIS A 47 6.35 -7.36 10.34
C HIS A 47 7.20 -7.82 9.15
N LYS A 48 7.31 -9.13 8.93
CA LYS A 48 8.06 -9.71 7.81
C LYS A 48 7.40 -9.37 6.48
N ILE A 49 6.10 -9.63 6.36
CA ILE A 49 5.32 -9.34 5.14
C ILE A 49 5.31 -7.83 4.85
N MET A 50 5.10 -6.98 5.85
CA MET A 50 5.16 -5.53 5.69
C MET A 50 6.53 -5.05 5.20
N PHE A 51 7.61 -5.61 5.74
CA PHE A 51 8.97 -5.27 5.32
C PHE A 51 9.23 -5.69 3.88
N ASP A 52 8.91 -6.94 3.53
CA ASP A 52 9.13 -7.46 2.17
C ASP A 52 8.32 -6.69 1.13
N LEU A 53 7.07 -6.36 1.43
CA LEU A 53 6.24 -5.52 0.56
C LEU A 53 6.78 -4.10 0.44
N ARG A 54 7.23 -3.49 1.55
CA ARG A 54 7.85 -2.16 1.53
C ARG A 54 9.08 -2.14 0.63
N VAL A 55 10.00 -3.08 0.79
CA VAL A 55 11.23 -3.17 -0.03
C VAL A 55 10.88 -3.29 -1.51
N LYS A 56 9.88 -4.11 -1.87
CA LYS A 56 9.43 -4.24 -3.25
C LYS A 56 8.79 -2.95 -3.78
N LEU A 57 7.99 -2.26 -2.98
CA LEU A 57 7.42 -0.97 -3.36
C LEU A 57 8.51 0.09 -3.57
N GLU A 58 9.49 0.17 -2.67
CA GLU A 58 10.63 1.09 -2.78
C GLU A 58 11.43 0.91 -4.09
N GLN A 59 11.49 -0.32 -4.62
CA GLN A 59 12.12 -0.61 -5.91
C GLN A 59 11.28 -0.17 -7.13
N LYS A 60 9.97 0.07 -6.95
CA LYS A 60 9.02 0.35 -8.03
C LYS A 60 8.55 1.80 -8.07
N ILE A 61 8.60 2.50 -6.93
CA ILE A 61 8.24 3.92 -6.84
C ILE A 61 9.37 4.82 -7.38
N ARG A 62 9.04 6.05 -7.78
CA ARG A 62 10.05 7.02 -8.21
C ARG A 62 10.70 7.67 -7.00
N LYS A 63 11.88 8.27 -7.20
CA LYS A 63 12.60 9.03 -6.16
C LYS A 63 11.78 10.17 -5.52
N THR A 64 10.80 10.70 -6.25
CA THR A 64 9.92 11.76 -5.76
C THR A 64 8.77 11.23 -4.92
N ASP A 65 8.33 10.00 -5.18
CA ASP A 65 7.24 9.36 -4.46
C ASP A 65 7.71 9.01 -3.03
N SER A 66 6.77 8.91 -2.09
CA SER A 66 7.08 8.57 -0.70
C SER A 66 6.32 7.34 -0.25
N ILE A 67 6.93 6.55 0.64
CA ILE A 67 6.32 5.38 1.24
C ILE A 67 6.50 5.43 2.75
N SER A 68 5.45 5.07 3.47
CA SER A 68 5.50 4.97 4.92
C SER A 68 4.57 3.89 5.43
N ARG A 69 4.70 3.57 6.72
CA ARG A 69 3.88 2.57 7.41
C ARG A 69 3.06 3.25 8.48
N TYR A 70 1.77 2.91 8.52
CA TYR A 70 0.90 3.20 9.66
C TYR A 70 0.04 1.98 9.97
N ARG A 71 0.15 1.49 11.21
CA ARG A 71 -0.49 0.24 11.68
C ARG A 71 -0.14 -0.96 10.77
N ASN A 72 -1.15 -1.68 10.29
CA ASN A 72 -1.09 -2.82 9.37
C ASN A 72 -1.16 -2.37 7.90
N SER A 73 -0.87 -1.10 7.60
CA SER A 73 -1.02 -0.55 6.25
C SER A 73 0.27 0.15 5.77
N LEU A 74 0.57 -0.02 4.48
CA LEU A 74 1.60 0.74 3.77
C LEU A 74 0.93 1.85 2.96
N PHE A 75 1.47 3.04 3.06
CA PHE A 75 0.99 4.24 2.37
C PHE A 75 2.02 4.62 1.32
N VAL A 76 1.57 4.79 0.08
CA VAL A 76 2.42 5.21 -1.04
C VAL A 76 1.84 6.46 -1.66
N SER A 77 2.57 7.56 -1.58
CA SER A 77 2.23 8.83 -2.21
C SER A 77 2.84 8.88 -3.61
N LEU A 78 2.00 8.71 -4.63
CA LEU A 78 2.38 8.77 -6.04
C LEU A 78 2.20 10.22 -6.55
N LYS A 79 3.30 10.97 -6.56
CA LYS A 79 3.30 12.42 -6.83
C LYS A 79 3.31 12.72 -8.31
N ASN A 80 2.56 13.72 -8.77
CA ASN A 80 2.45 14.04 -10.20
C ASN A 80 1.99 12.80 -11.02
N LEU A 81 1.19 11.91 -10.43
CA LEU A 81 0.65 10.73 -11.08
C LEU A 81 -0.87 10.76 -11.01
N ALA A 82 -1.49 10.81 -12.19
CA ALA A 82 -2.93 10.71 -12.33
C ALA A 82 -3.42 9.30 -11.97
N VAL A 83 -4.70 9.19 -11.62
CA VAL A 83 -5.26 7.96 -11.04
C VAL A 83 -5.19 6.78 -12.00
N ASP A 84 -5.47 6.97 -13.28
CA ASP A 84 -5.33 5.95 -14.34
C ASP A 84 -3.93 5.30 -14.35
N LYS A 85 -2.89 6.14 -14.19
CA LYS A 85 -1.49 5.67 -14.12
C LYS A 85 -1.17 5.00 -12.78
N SER A 86 -1.80 5.45 -11.69
CA SER A 86 -1.70 4.81 -10.37
C SER A 86 -2.32 3.41 -10.39
N VAL A 87 -3.47 3.22 -11.05
CA VAL A 87 -4.07 1.89 -11.29
C VAL A 87 -3.11 1.01 -12.08
N GLY A 88 -2.54 1.52 -13.18
CA GLY A 88 -1.52 0.79 -13.93
C GLY A 88 -0.28 0.42 -13.11
N PHE A 89 0.13 1.26 -12.15
CA PHE A 89 1.19 0.95 -11.21
C PHE A 89 0.82 -0.20 -10.27
N ILE A 90 -0.38 -0.17 -9.70
CA ILE A 90 -0.89 -1.21 -8.79
C ILE A 90 -0.93 -2.57 -9.49
N ASN A 91 -1.50 -2.64 -10.70
CA ASN A 91 -1.57 -3.88 -11.48
C ASN A 91 -0.19 -4.49 -11.70
N ARG A 92 0.78 -3.68 -12.17
CA ARG A 92 2.16 -4.14 -12.39
C ARG A 92 2.86 -4.56 -11.10
N PHE A 93 2.52 -3.93 -9.97
CA PHE A 93 3.08 -4.30 -8.68
C PHE A 93 2.58 -5.68 -8.24
N PHE A 94 1.28 -5.95 -8.33
CA PHE A 94 0.73 -7.26 -7.98
C PHE A 94 1.13 -8.37 -8.97
N GLU A 95 1.23 -8.08 -10.27
CA GLU A 95 1.82 -9.02 -11.24
C GLU A 95 3.26 -9.41 -10.85
N SER A 96 4.05 -8.45 -10.37
CA SER A 96 5.40 -8.72 -9.87
C SER A 96 5.38 -9.58 -8.61
N ILE A 97 4.45 -9.34 -7.68
CA ILE A 97 4.29 -10.16 -6.47
C ILE A 97 3.90 -11.59 -6.84
N ASP A 98 2.91 -11.78 -7.69
CA ASP A 98 2.43 -13.11 -8.10
C ASP A 98 3.57 -13.91 -8.79
N LYS A 99 4.34 -13.25 -9.64
CA LYS A 99 5.54 -13.84 -10.25
C LYS A 99 6.56 -14.27 -9.19
N ASP A 100 6.88 -13.41 -8.23
CA ASP A 100 7.87 -13.71 -7.19
C ASP A 100 7.41 -14.85 -6.27
N ILE A 101 6.11 -14.91 -5.96
CA ILE A 101 5.50 -16.00 -5.19
C ILE A 101 5.68 -17.32 -5.94
N LYS A 102 5.32 -17.35 -7.25
CA LYS A 102 5.49 -18.54 -8.11
C LYS A 102 6.94 -18.99 -8.22
N GLU A 103 7.89 -18.05 -8.29
CA GLU A 103 9.32 -18.36 -8.31
C GLU A 103 9.82 -18.90 -6.96
N SER A 104 9.33 -18.33 -5.85
CA SER A 104 9.68 -18.77 -4.50
C SER A 104 9.19 -20.21 -4.24
N TYR A 105 7.97 -20.56 -4.67
CA TYR A 105 7.48 -21.94 -4.61
C TYR A 105 8.40 -22.94 -5.31
N LYS A 106 8.99 -22.56 -6.46
CA LYS A 106 9.92 -23.44 -7.20
C LYS A 106 11.26 -23.59 -6.49
N LYS A 107 11.75 -22.53 -5.84
CA LYS A 107 13.06 -22.54 -5.15
C LYS A 107 13.01 -23.28 -3.82
N PHE A 108 11.92 -23.15 -3.08
CA PHE A 108 11.82 -23.62 -1.70
C PHE A 108 11.00 -24.90 -1.52
N ILE A 109 10.61 -25.56 -2.61
CA ILE A 109 9.78 -26.78 -2.57
C ILE A 109 10.40 -27.93 -1.75
N ASN A 110 11.72 -27.89 -1.54
CA ASN A 110 12.49 -28.89 -0.79
C ASN A 110 12.95 -28.41 0.59
N GLU A 111 12.63 -27.18 1.00
CA GLU A 111 12.93 -26.70 2.35
C GLU A 111 11.84 -27.20 3.31
N ARG A 112 12.22 -28.00 4.30
CA ARG A 112 11.31 -28.61 5.28
C ARG A 112 10.64 -27.60 6.22
N GLU A 113 10.99 -26.32 6.13
CA GLU A 113 10.66 -25.26 7.11
C GLU A 113 9.91 -24.07 6.45
N MET A 114 9.20 -24.33 5.35
CA MET A 114 8.38 -23.31 4.68
C MET A 114 6.94 -23.32 5.22
N VAL A 115 6.49 -22.17 5.72
CA VAL A 115 5.09 -21.92 6.10
C VAL A 115 4.41 -21.11 5.00
N LEU A 116 3.22 -21.52 4.59
CA LEU A 116 2.39 -20.77 3.64
C LEU A 116 1.38 -19.93 4.41
N VAL A 117 1.50 -18.61 4.30
CA VAL A 117 0.67 -17.67 5.04
C VAL A 117 -0.32 -17.02 4.09
N ASP A 118 -1.61 -17.19 4.36
CA ASP A 118 -2.66 -16.52 3.57
C ASP A 118 -2.88 -15.10 4.10
N VAL A 119 -2.80 -14.14 3.18
CA VAL A 119 -2.84 -12.71 3.44
C VAL A 119 -3.82 -12.07 2.47
N ILE A 120 -4.63 -11.15 2.99
CA ILE A 120 -5.50 -10.31 2.18
C ILE A 120 -4.89 -8.91 2.14
N ILE A 121 -4.66 -8.39 0.93
CA ILE A 121 -4.26 -7.00 0.73
C ILE A 121 -5.46 -6.24 0.15
N ASN A 122 -6.05 -5.38 0.97
CA ASN A 122 -7.04 -4.41 0.54
C ASN A 122 -6.31 -3.15 0.05
N VAL A 123 -6.63 -2.72 -1.16
CA VAL A 123 -6.06 -1.53 -1.79
C VAL A 123 -7.11 -0.43 -1.78
N TYR A 124 -6.74 0.73 -1.26
CA TYR A 124 -7.55 1.94 -1.34
C TYR A 124 -6.81 3.00 -2.15
N LEU A 125 -7.57 3.70 -2.99
CA LEU A 125 -7.08 4.83 -3.77
C LEU A 125 -7.66 6.12 -3.22
N ILE A 126 -6.80 7.00 -2.73
CA ILE A 126 -7.17 8.32 -2.24
C ILE A 126 -6.58 9.35 -3.20
N SER A 127 -7.43 10.20 -3.81
CA SER A 127 -6.98 11.18 -4.81
C SER A 127 -7.44 12.59 -4.47
N LEU A 128 -6.60 13.57 -4.83
CA LEU A 128 -6.97 14.98 -4.84
C LEU A 128 -7.64 15.42 -6.16
N SER A 129 -7.76 14.55 -7.16
CA SER A 129 -8.35 14.88 -8.47
C SER A 129 -9.80 14.40 -8.57
N GLU A 130 -10.74 15.30 -8.89
CA GLU A 130 -12.19 15.00 -9.00
C GLU A 130 -12.56 14.24 -10.28
N ASN A 131 -11.73 14.30 -11.33
CA ASN A 131 -12.05 13.76 -12.66
C ASN A 131 -11.62 12.30 -12.79
N VAL A 132 -12.18 11.43 -11.95
CA VAL A 132 -11.80 10.01 -11.93
C VAL A 132 -13.03 9.17 -12.23
N GLU A 133 -13.04 8.56 -13.42
CA GLU A 133 -14.09 7.61 -13.85
C GLU A 133 -13.96 6.24 -13.15
N GLU A 134 -12.84 6.01 -12.45
CA GLU A 134 -12.58 4.77 -11.71
C GLU A 134 -13.50 4.64 -10.49
N LYS A 135 -14.13 3.47 -10.36
CA LYS A 135 -14.99 3.17 -9.22
C LYS A 135 -14.19 3.13 -7.92
N ASN A 136 -14.82 3.48 -6.81
CA ASN A 136 -14.28 3.36 -5.45
C ASN A 136 -12.97 4.14 -5.19
N VAL A 137 -12.70 5.20 -5.95
CA VAL A 137 -11.67 6.18 -5.61
C VAL A 137 -12.21 7.15 -4.57
N ILE A 138 -11.49 7.30 -3.47
CA ILE A 138 -11.83 8.21 -2.39
C ILE A 138 -11.27 9.59 -2.73
N PHE A 139 -12.16 10.53 -2.96
CA PHE A 139 -11.77 11.90 -3.27
C PHE A 139 -11.61 12.75 -2.00
N ILE A 140 -10.56 13.57 -1.96
CA ILE A 140 -10.34 14.58 -0.92
C ILE A 140 -10.18 15.94 -1.60
N SER A 141 -11.12 16.85 -1.36
CA SER A 141 -11.10 18.22 -1.89
C SER A 141 -10.10 19.13 -1.17
N ASP A 142 -9.90 18.91 0.12
CA ASP A 142 -8.98 19.67 0.95
C ASP A 142 -8.24 18.72 1.90
N PHE A 143 -6.93 18.61 1.72
CA PHE A 143 -6.11 17.76 2.58
C PHE A 143 -5.84 18.50 3.89
N ASN A 144 -6.33 17.92 4.99
CA ASN A 144 -5.97 18.28 6.35
C ASN A 144 -5.50 17.01 7.05
N VAL A 145 -4.38 17.08 7.78
CA VAL A 145 -3.79 15.90 8.45
C VAL A 145 -4.79 15.18 9.36
N ASN A 146 -5.58 15.92 10.15
CA ASN A 146 -6.57 15.31 11.05
C ASN A 146 -7.69 14.64 10.26
N SER A 147 -8.25 15.32 9.26
CA SER A 147 -9.30 14.74 8.40
C SER A 147 -8.81 13.54 7.61
N PHE A 148 -7.54 13.54 7.18
CA PHE A 148 -6.93 12.40 6.50
C PHE A 148 -6.73 11.21 7.44
N LEU A 149 -6.31 11.45 8.69
CA LEU A 149 -6.22 10.40 9.71
C LEU A 149 -7.60 9.84 10.07
N GLU A 150 -8.61 10.69 10.23
CA GLU A 150 -10.00 10.27 10.46
C GLU A 150 -10.52 9.43 9.29
N LEU A 151 -10.27 9.89 8.06
CA LEU A 151 -10.60 9.13 6.86
C LEU A 151 -9.94 7.76 6.90
N ILE A 152 -8.60 7.67 7.04
CA ILE A 152 -7.85 6.42 7.10
C ILE A 152 -8.40 5.48 8.17
N ASN A 153 -8.75 6.01 9.34
CA ASN A 153 -9.25 5.23 10.46
C ASN A 153 -10.71 4.77 10.28
N SER A 154 -11.43 5.35 9.32
CA SER A 154 -12.85 5.05 9.04
C SER A 154 -13.08 4.47 7.64
N ILE A 155 -12.02 4.18 6.87
CA ILE A 155 -12.18 3.57 5.55
C ILE A 155 -12.87 2.22 5.70
N ASP A 156 -14.05 2.11 5.10
CA ASP A 156 -14.86 0.92 5.04
C ASP A 156 -14.32 -0.08 4.01
N ASP A 157 -14.53 -1.39 4.26
CA ASP A 157 -14.27 -2.45 3.30
C ASP A 157 -15.10 -2.28 2.01
N GLU A 158 -16.22 -1.55 2.06
CA GLU A 158 -16.99 -1.17 0.84
C GLU A 158 -16.24 -0.22 -0.08
N LYS A 159 -15.25 0.52 0.44
CA LYS A 159 -14.41 1.45 -0.34
C LYS A 159 -13.14 0.79 -0.90
N VAL A 160 -13.00 -0.53 -0.75
CA VAL A 160 -11.89 -1.26 -1.37
C VAL A 160 -11.94 -1.05 -2.88
N PHE A 161 -10.87 -0.46 -3.40
CA PHE A 161 -10.67 -0.31 -4.84
C PHE A 161 -10.34 -1.67 -5.46
N GLU A 162 -9.44 -2.41 -4.82
CA GLU A 162 -8.99 -3.72 -5.28
C GLU A 162 -8.62 -4.62 -4.09
N LYS A 163 -8.91 -5.91 -4.19
CA LYS A 163 -8.61 -6.91 -3.15
C LYS A 163 -7.75 -8.02 -3.74
N TRP A 164 -6.66 -8.33 -3.05
CA TRP A 164 -5.76 -9.42 -3.43
C TRP A 164 -5.63 -10.45 -2.31
N ASP A 165 -6.11 -11.67 -2.59
CA ASP A 165 -5.92 -12.83 -1.72
C ASP A 165 -4.62 -13.55 -2.13
N LEU A 166 -3.58 -13.45 -1.30
CA LEU A 166 -2.23 -13.94 -1.57
C LEU A 166 -1.83 -15.07 -0.63
N ARG A 167 -1.11 -16.07 -1.15
CA ARG A 167 -0.52 -17.14 -0.36
C ARG A 167 1.00 -17.02 -0.39
N ILE A 168 1.55 -16.36 0.62
CA ILE A 168 2.97 -15.97 0.67
C ILE A 168 3.78 -17.10 1.33
N PRO A 169 4.78 -17.67 0.63
CA PRO A 169 5.70 -18.62 1.24
C PRO A 169 6.71 -17.89 2.14
N ILE A 170 6.82 -18.35 3.38
CA ILE A 170 7.74 -17.81 4.39
C ILE A 170 8.67 -18.92 4.84
N VAL A 171 9.97 -18.73 4.64
CA VAL A 171 11.01 -19.61 5.22
C VAL A 171 11.24 -19.20 6.67
N GLU A 172 11.03 -20.12 7.60
CA GLU A 172 11.42 -19.97 8.99
C GLU A 172 12.87 -20.42 9.14
N ARG A 173 13.73 -19.59 9.76
CA ARG A 173 15.08 -20.02 10.16
C ARG A 173 15.04 -20.19 11.67
N ILE A 174 15.20 -21.43 12.14
CA ILE A 174 15.30 -21.78 13.57
C ILE A 174 16.72 -21.55 14.07
#